data_AF-A0A953EWA8-F1
#
_entry.id   AF-A0A953EWA8-F1
#
_cell.length_a   1.000
_cell.length_b   1.000
_cell.length_c   1.000
_cell.angle_alpha   90.00
_cell.angle_beta   90.00
_cell.angle_gamma   90.00
#
_symmetry.space_group_name_H-M   'P 1'
#
loop_
_entity.id
_entity.type
_entity.pdbx_description
1 polymer ?
#
loop_
_entity_poly.entity_id
_entity_poly.type
_entity_poly.pdbx_seq_one_letter_code
_entity_poly.pdbx_strand_id
1 'polypeptide(L)'
;MTNANTAEANMLPAGALRTGLSIFLFAHLFAVIIAIVGRGPVPSPLTSRVANLSILAEYRRLLHIDSAYAFPLTRADEFDIDYVIEALVTLPTGEAQTLLMPDSSIAGERARHWRMLGQYMALYLEDADRESLLATGIGQGLIARYDAKDVDLKLKAHYLQDRGGYLQKPDPNRDDLWRDRYEARIWMSGGAPRLLKKENRGEAAPVAESASTPALPPQLPPASPTPTLPPSLAK
;
A
#
# COMPACT_ATOMS: atom_id res chain seq x y z
N MET A 1 -33.57 2.37 -67.02
CA MET A 1 -32.54 1.35 -67.32
C MET A 1 -31.20 2.07 -67.16
N THR A 2 -30.29 1.78 -66.22
CA THR A 2 -30.10 0.66 -65.29
C THR A 2 -29.18 1.22 -64.19
N ASN A 3 -29.55 1.07 -62.92
CA ASN A 3 -28.71 1.49 -61.80
C ASN A 3 -27.58 0.46 -61.61
N ALA A 4 -26.42 0.72 -62.18
CA ALA A 4 -25.19 0.02 -61.85
C ALA A 4 -24.33 0.98 -61.03
N ASN A 5 -24.35 0.88 -59.69
CA ASN A 5 -23.34 1.43 -58.78
C ASN A 5 -23.68 1.12 -57.32
N THR A 6 -23.87 -0.14 -56.95
CA THR A 6 -24.02 -0.53 -55.53
C THR A 6 -23.70 -2.00 -55.29
N ALA A 7 -22.52 -2.45 -55.72
CA ALA A 7 -22.03 -3.79 -55.38
C ALA A 7 -20.52 -3.87 -55.11
N GLU A 8 -19.87 -2.73 -54.81
CA GLU A 8 -18.46 -2.70 -54.36
C GLU A 8 -18.34 -2.32 -52.88
N ALA A 9 -19.31 -2.75 -52.06
CA ALA A 9 -19.21 -2.64 -50.62
C ALA A 9 -19.16 -4.02 -49.99
N ASN A 10 -17.98 -4.36 -49.45
CA ASN A 10 -17.82 -5.25 -48.30
C ASN A 10 -17.99 -6.76 -48.51
N MET A 11 -17.08 -7.37 -49.25
CA MET A 11 -16.77 -8.79 -49.02
C MET A 11 -15.27 -8.96 -48.79
N LEU A 12 -14.83 -8.74 -47.54
CA LEU A 12 -13.73 -9.57 -47.04
C LEU A 12 -14.16 -11.03 -47.26
N PRO A 13 -13.41 -11.85 -48.00
CA PRO A 13 -13.86 -13.20 -48.33
C PRO A 13 -14.14 -13.91 -47.01
N ALA A 14 -15.40 -14.29 -46.78
CA ALA A 14 -15.87 -14.83 -45.50
C ALA A 14 -15.00 -16.01 -45.01
N GLY A 15 -14.40 -16.74 -45.95
CA GLY A 15 -13.40 -17.78 -45.67
C GLY A 15 -12.12 -17.27 -45.02
N ALA A 16 -11.55 -16.15 -45.49
CA ALA A 16 -10.33 -15.57 -44.91
C ALA A 16 -10.60 -15.03 -43.50
N LEU A 17 -11.74 -14.35 -43.30
CA LEU A 17 -12.13 -13.84 -41.98
C LEU A 17 -12.36 -14.98 -40.99
N ARG A 18 -13.11 -16.01 -41.38
CA ARG A 18 -13.35 -17.21 -40.55
C ARG A 18 -12.04 -17.93 -40.21
N THR A 19 -11.12 -18.03 -41.17
CA THR A 19 -9.81 -18.66 -40.94
C THR A 19 -8.98 -17.85 -39.97
N GLY A 20 -8.90 -16.52 -40.16
CA GLY A 20 -8.20 -15.62 -39.22
C GLY A 20 -8.78 -15.68 -37.81
N LEU A 21 -10.11 -15.69 -37.68
CA LEU A 21 -10.79 -15.81 -36.39
C LEU A 21 -10.50 -17.16 -35.73
N SER A 22 -10.47 -18.24 -36.51
CA SER A 22 -10.18 -19.59 -36.01
C SER A 22 -8.73 -19.71 -35.51
N ILE A 23 -7.78 -19.12 -36.24
CA ILE A 23 -6.36 -19.08 -35.83
C ILE A 23 -6.19 -18.24 -34.56
N PHE A 24 -6.84 -17.08 -34.48
CA PHE A 24 -6.80 -16.23 -33.29
C PHE A 24 -7.39 -16.93 -32.07
N LEU A 25 -8.55 -17.57 -32.23
CA LEU A 25 -9.20 -18.33 -31.14
C LEU A 25 -8.32 -19.49 -30.68
N PHE A 26 -7.68 -20.20 -31.62
CA PHE A 26 -6.72 -21.26 -31.31
C PHE A 26 -5.52 -20.73 -30.53
N ALA A 27 -4.90 -19.62 -30.98
CA ALA A 27 -3.77 -19.00 -30.29
C ALA A 27 -4.15 -18.54 -28.87
N HIS A 28 -5.34 -17.95 -28.72
CA HIS A 28 -5.87 -17.54 -27.42
C HIS A 28 -6.05 -18.74 -26.48
N LEU A 29 -6.76 -19.78 -26.94
CA LEU A 29 -7.01 -20.97 -26.14
C LEU A 29 -5.70 -21.69 -25.79
N PHE A 30 -4.76 -21.75 -26.73
CA PHE A 30 -3.43 -22.32 -26.50
C PHE A 30 -2.66 -21.56 -25.42
N ALA A 31 -2.66 -20.22 -25.45
CA ALA A 31 -2.03 -19.39 -24.42
C ALA A 31 -2.68 -19.61 -23.03
N VAL A 32 -4.01 -19.71 -22.97
CA VAL A 32 -4.76 -20.01 -21.74
C VAL A 32 -4.38 -21.39 -21.20
N ILE A 33 -4.35 -22.42 -22.04
CA ILE A 33 -3.98 -23.79 -21.65
C ILE A 33 -2.55 -23.81 -21.10
N ILE A 34 -1.59 -23.17 -21.77
CA ILE A 34 -0.21 -23.10 -21.30
C ILE A 34 -0.13 -22.44 -19.93
N ALA A 35 -0.89 -21.38 -19.70
CA ALA A 35 -0.91 -20.71 -18.40
C ALA A 35 -1.53 -21.58 -17.30
N ILE A 36 -2.60 -22.33 -17.58
CA ILE A 36 -3.21 -23.25 -16.63
C ILE A 36 -2.27 -24.42 -16.31
N VAL A 37 -1.69 -25.05 -17.33
CA VAL A 37 -0.78 -26.20 -17.15
C VAL A 37 0.52 -25.77 -16.48
N GLY A 38 1.04 -24.58 -16.82
CA GLY A 38 2.20 -23.98 -16.16
C GLY A 38 1.97 -23.63 -14.69
N ARG A 39 0.71 -23.59 -14.23
CA ARG A 39 0.33 -23.33 -12.83
C ARG A 39 0.39 -24.57 -11.92
N GLY A 40 0.75 -25.74 -12.46
CA GLY A 40 0.94 -26.95 -11.67
C GLY A 40 2.11 -26.83 -10.68
N PRO A 41 2.14 -27.64 -9.61
CA PRO A 41 3.19 -27.58 -8.58
C PRO A 41 4.60 -27.91 -9.09
N VAL A 42 4.71 -28.56 -10.25
CA VAL A 42 6.00 -28.84 -10.92
C VAL A 42 5.82 -28.57 -12.41
N PRO A 43 6.14 -27.35 -12.90
CA PRO A 43 6.04 -27.06 -14.33
C PRO A 43 7.09 -27.85 -15.10
N SER A 44 6.70 -28.40 -16.25
CA SER A 44 7.65 -29.07 -17.15
C SER A 44 8.62 -28.04 -17.78
N PRO A 45 9.87 -28.43 -18.08
CA PRO A 45 10.82 -27.54 -18.76
C PRO A 45 10.30 -27.00 -20.10
N LEU A 46 9.49 -27.80 -20.81
CA LEU A 46 8.86 -27.41 -22.06
C LEU A 46 7.82 -26.31 -21.84
N THR A 47 6.93 -26.47 -20.86
CA THR A 47 5.92 -25.46 -20.53
C THR A 47 6.54 -24.15 -20.10
N SER A 48 7.64 -24.18 -19.33
CA SER A 48 8.35 -22.96 -18.93
C SER A 48 9.01 -22.24 -20.11
N ARG A 49 9.61 -22.98 -21.05
CA ARG A 49 10.22 -22.39 -22.26
C ARG A 49 9.18 -21.78 -23.19
N VAL A 50 8.05 -22.44 -23.38
CA VAL A 50 6.96 -21.94 -24.24
C VAL A 50 6.27 -20.74 -23.60
N ALA A 51 6.05 -20.79 -22.28
CA ALA A 51 5.54 -19.66 -21.48
C ALA A 51 6.40 -18.40 -21.62
N ASN A 52 7.73 -18.55 -21.69
CA ASN A 52 8.68 -17.43 -21.73
C ASN A 52 8.99 -16.92 -23.14
N LEU A 53 8.31 -17.42 -24.18
CA LEU A 53 8.41 -16.82 -25.51
C LEU A 53 7.89 -15.38 -25.45
N SER A 54 8.65 -14.41 -25.95
CA SER A 54 8.37 -12.96 -25.83
C SER A 54 6.95 -12.58 -26.25
N ILE A 55 6.48 -13.14 -27.36
CA ILE A 55 5.12 -12.90 -27.89
C ILE A 55 4.05 -13.43 -26.94
N LEU A 56 4.29 -14.61 -26.35
CA LEU A 56 3.33 -15.25 -25.45
C LEU A 56 3.36 -14.59 -24.05
N ALA A 57 4.54 -14.18 -23.58
CA ALA A 57 4.70 -13.44 -22.33
C ALA A 57 3.92 -12.11 -22.38
N GLU A 58 4.12 -11.31 -23.43
CA GLU A 58 3.42 -10.03 -23.59
C GLU A 58 1.90 -10.22 -23.71
N TYR A 59 1.47 -11.22 -24.47
CA TYR A 59 0.05 -11.56 -24.62
C TYR A 59 -0.60 -12.00 -23.30
N ARG A 60 0.08 -12.85 -22.52
CA ARG A 60 -0.39 -13.27 -21.19
C ARG A 60 -0.42 -12.09 -20.22
N ARG A 61 0.53 -11.17 -20.31
CA ARG A 61 0.59 -9.95 -19.49
C ARG A 61 -0.64 -9.07 -19.76
N LEU A 62 -0.95 -8.82 -21.03
CA LEU A 62 -2.13 -8.05 -21.44
C LEU A 62 -3.44 -8.68 -20.93
N LEU A 63 -3.52 -10.01 -20.93
CA LEU A 63 -4.70 -10.73 -20.45
C LEU A 63 -4.73 -10.93 -18.92
N HIS A 64 -3.72 -10.45 -18.17
CA HIS A 64 -3.55 -10.72 -16.74
C HIS A 64 -3.48 -12.22 -16.40
N ILE A 65 -2.98 -13.03 -17.34
CA ILE A 65 -2.75 -14.47 -17.20
C ILE A 65 -1.24 -14.75 -16.99
N ASP A 66 -0.40 -13.72 -17.02
CA ASP A 66 1.03 -13.87 -16.73
C ASP A 66 1.27 -14.05 -15.23
N SER A 67 1.89 -15.17 -14.90
CA SER A 67 2.30 -15.54 -13.56
C SER A 67 3.51 -14.74 -13.05
N ALA A 68 4.04 -13.77 -13.81
CA ALA A 68 5.10 -12.88 -13.31
C ALA A 68 4.72 -12.13 -12.01
N TYR A 69 3.41 -12.06 -11.70
CA TYR A 69 2.88 -11.61 -10.41
C TYR A 69 2.06 -12.68 -9.67
N ALA A 70 1.99 -13.90 -10.19
CA ALA A 70 1.47 -15.06 -9.47
C ALA A 70 2.69 -15.83 -8.95
N PHE A 71 3.27 -15.34 -7.86
CA PHE A 71 4.05 -16.24 -7.02
C PHE A 71 3.12 -17.41 -6.66
N PRO A 72 3.47 -18.68 -6.92
CA PRO A 72 2.57 -19.80 -6.63
C PRO A 72 2.20 -19.91 -5.14
N LEU A 73 2.86 -19.14 -4.28
CA LEU A 73 2.57 -19.01 -2.84
C LEU A 73 1.74 -17.79 -2.47
N THR A 74 1.65 -16.75 -3.31
CA THR A 74 1.05 -15.49 -2.91
C THR A 74 0.29 -14.80 -4.06
N ARG A 75 -1.00 -14.50 -3.84
CA ARG A 75 -1.94 -14.03 -4.87
C ARG A 75 -2.30 -12.54 -4.70
N ALA A 76 -1.45 -11.72 -4.09
CA ALA A 76 -1.80 -10.35 -3.68
C ALA A 76 -3.10 -10.29 -2.83
N ASP A 77 -3.39 -11.39 -2.13
CA ASP A 77 -4.48 -11.50 -1.18
C ASP A 77 -4.12 -10.72 0.09
N GLU A 78 -5.05 -10.49 1.03
CA GLU A 78 -4.72 -9.83 2.31
C GLU A 78 -3.63 -10.58 3.11
N PHE A 79 -3.38 -11.84 2.75
CA PHE A 79 -2.33 -12.69 3.29
C PHE A 79 -0.96 -12.52 2.62
N ASP A 80 -0.86 -11.72 1.56
CA ASP A 80 0.36 -11.42 0.80
C ASP A 80 0.98 -10.07 1.18
N ILE A 81 0.87 -9.75 2.47
CA ILE A 81 1.41 -8.55 3.08
C ILE A 81 2.54 -8.98 3.99
N ASP A 82 3.73 -8.45 3.76
CA ASP A 82 4.83 -8.63 4.71
C ASP A 82 4.65 -7.64 5.86
N TYR A 83 4.50 -8.17 7.07
CA TYR A 83 4.40 -7.37 8.28
C TYR A 83 5.75 -7.24 8.97
N VAL A 84 6.08 -6.00 9.35
CA VAL A 84 7.24 -5.68 10.20
C VAL A 84 6.74 -4.85 11.38
N ILE A 85 7.27 -5.17 12.56
CA ILE A 85 7.00 -4.41 13.78
C ILE A 85 8.17 -3.47 14.00
N GLU A 86 7.90 -2.17 13.99
CA GLU A 86 8.86 -1.14 14.37
C GLU A 86 8.54 -0.70 15.81
N ALA A 87 9.55 -0.67 16.67
CA ALA A 87 9.41 -0.21 18.04
C ALA A 87 10.44 0.88 18.33
N LEU A 88 9.97 2.05 18.75
CA LEU A 88 10.80 3.11 19.29
C LEU A 88 10.80 2.97 20.82
N VAL A 89 11.95 2.59 21.37
CA VAL A 89 12.15 2.33 22.79
C VAL A 89 12.78 3.55 23.43
N THR A 90 12.09 4.17 24.41
CA THR A 90 12.62 5.33 25.15
C THR A 90 13.31 4.86 26.43
N LEU A 91 14.63 4.98 26.49
CA LEU A 91 15.43 4.62 27.66
C LEU A 91 15.21 5.59 28.84
N PRO A 92 15.56 5.21 30.08
CA PRO A 92 15.42 6.10 31.25
C PRO A 92 16.24 7.38 31.14
N THR A 93 17.33 7.34 30.37
CA THR A 93 18.20 8.49 30.05
C THR A 93 17.53 9.51 29.12
N GLY A 94 16.40 9.16 28.50
CA GLY A 94 15.72 9.96 27.48
C GLY A 94 16.21 9.68 26.05
N GLU A 95 17.19 8.81 25.87
CA GLU A 95 17.63 8.35 24.54
C GLU A 95 16.57 7.40 23.94
N ALA A 96 16.34 7.51 22.63
CA ALA A 96 15.38 6.68 21.91
C ALA A 96 16.11 5.75 20.93
N GLN A 97 15.75 4.47 20.93
CA GLN A 97 16.29 3.46 20.03
C GLN A 97 15.17 2.87 19.16
N THR A 98 15.35 2.91 17.84
CA THR A 98 14.43 2.23 16.91
C THR A 98 14.87 0.79 16.69
N LEU A 99 13.93 -0.13 16.86
CA LEU A 99 14.10 -1.57 16.64
C LEU A 99 13.14 -2.01 15.54
N LEU A 100 13.64 -2.76 14.57
CA LEU A 100 12.82 -3.41 13.55
C LEU A 100 12.78 -4.91 13.84
N MET A 101 11.58 -5.50 13.79
CA MET A 101 11.36 -6.91 14.07
C MET A 101 10.58 -7.57 12.92
N PRO A 102 11.13 -8.63 12.30
CA PRO A 102 12.49 -9.14 12.52
C PRO A 102 13.57 -8.17 12.01
N ASP A 103 14.69 -8.08 12.73
CA ASP A 103 15.88 -7.39 12.23
C ASP A 103 16.57 -8.26 11.15
N SER A 104 17.49 -7.66 10.39
CA SER A 104 18.22 -8.37 9.32
C SER A 104 19.16 -9.48 9.81
N SER A 105 19.49 -9.50 11.11
CA SER A 105 20.32 -10.53 11.74
C SER A 105 19.50 -11.74 12.23
N ILE A 106 18.19 -11.58 12.42
CA ILE A 106 17.27 -12.64 12.83
C ILE A 106 16.82 -13.43 11.60
N ALA A 107 17.25 -14.70 11.51
CA ALA A 107 16.87 -15.62 10.45
C ALA A 107 16.04 -16.81 10.94
N GLY A 108 15.49 -17.58 10.00
CA GLY A 108 14.81 -18.85 10.28
C GLY A 108 13.51 -18.72 11.06
N GLU A 109 13.30 -19.62 12.02
CA GLU A 109 12.04 -19.73 12.78
C GLU A 109 11.73 -18.49 13.62
N ARG A 110 12.76 -17.83 14.18
CA ARG A 110 12.56 -16.59 14.94
C ARG A 110 12.04 -15.46 14.05
N ALA A 111 12.59 -15.33 12.84
CA ALA A 111 12.11 -14.35 11.87
C ALA A 111 10.65 -14.63 11.48
N ARG A 112 10.34 -15.91 11.24
CA ARG A 112 8.96 -16.36 10.95
C ARG A 112 8.02 -16.06 12.09
N HIS A 113 8.42 -16.28 13.34
CA HIS A 113 7.60 -16.00 14.52
C HIS A 113 7.24 -14.50 14.59
N TRP A 114 8.20 -13.60 14.38
CA TRP A 114 7.93 -12.15 14.37
C TRP A 114 6.98 -11.74 13.24
N ARG A 115 7.14 -12.30 12.04
CA ARG A 115 6.20 -12.06 10.93
C ARG A 115 4.79 -12.55 11.25
N MET A 116 4.67 -13.74 11.85
CA MET A 116 3.38 -14.28 12.30
C MET A 116 2.74 -13.39 13.38
N LEU A 117 3.52 -12.86 14.33
CA LEU A 117 3.02 -11.93 15.34
C LEU A 117 2.48 -10.66 14.68
N GLY A 118 3.22 -10.06 13.74
CA GLY A 118 2.75 -8.90 12.98
C GLY A 118 1.46 -9.18 12.21
N GLN A 119 1.37 -10.36 11.58
CA GLN A 119 0.16 -10.80 10.89
C GLN A 119 -1.04 -10.96 11.85
N TYR A 120 -0.85 -11.60 13.00
CA TYR A 120 -1.92 -11.74 14.00
C TYR A 120 -2.35 -10.39 14.56
N MET A 121 -1.41 -9.48 14.81
CA MET A 121 -1.73 -8.11 15.19
C MET A 121 -2.62 -7.44 14.14
N ALA A 122 -2.29 -7.58 12.85
CA ALA A 122 -3.09 -7.04 11.76
C ALA A 122 -4.50 -7.65 11.66
N LEU A 123 -4.62 -8.97 11.85
CA LEU A 123 -5.90 -9.70 11.77
C LEU A 123 -6.86 -9.33 12.92
N TYR A 124 -6.33 -8.98 14.09
CA TYR A 124 -7.13 -8.67 15.27
C TYR A 124 -7.29 -7.17 15.52
N LEU A 125 -6.95 -6.28 14.57
CA LEU A 125 -7.10 -4.83 14.73
C LEU A 125 -8.54 -4.37 15.00
N GLU A 126 -9.53 -5.11 14.48
CA GLU A 126 -10.94 -4.77 14.65
C GLU A 126 -11.55 -5.41 15.91
N ASP A 127 -10.84 -6.33 16.56
CA ASP A 127 -11.26 -7.01 17.78
C ASP A 127 -10.67 -6.28 19.00
N ALA A 128 -11.48 -5.42 19.62
CA ALA A 128 -11.06 -4.56 20.73
C ALA A 128 -10.45 -5.34 21.92
N ASP A 129 -10.89 -6.58 22.15
CA ASP A 129 -10.41 -7.41 23.25
C ASP A 129 -9.04 -8.05 22.95
N ARG A 130 -8.72 -8.27 21.67
CA ARG A 130 -7.50 -9.00 21.24
C ARG A 130 -6.42 -8.10 20.68
N GLU A 131 -6.78 -6.98 20.06
CA GLU A 131 -5.85 -6.00 19.49
C GLU A 131 -4.80 -5.55 20.52
N SER A 132 -5.27 -5.24 21.72
CA SER A 132 -4.45 -4.69 22.79
C SER A 132 -3.51 -5.72 23.42
N LEU A 133 -3.83 -7.01 23.37
CA LEU A 133 -3.09 -8.07 24.07
C LEU A 133 -1.70 -8.28 23.46
N LEU A 134 -1.62 -8.40 22.13
CA LEU A 134 -0.36 -8.62 21.44
C LEU A 134 0.56 -7.39 21.52
N ALA A 135 0.02 -6.21 21.24
CA ALA A 135 0.78 -4.95 21.33
C ALA A 135 1.30 -4.71 22.75
N THR A 136 0.47 -4.96 23.76
CA THR A 136 0.86 -4.85 25.16
C THR A 136 1.94 -5.87 25.53
N GLY A 137 1.78 -7.13 25.15
CA GLY A 137 2.76 -8.19 25.46
C GLY A 137 4.13 -7.93 24.84
N ILE A 138 4.16 -7.47 23.58
CA ILE A 138 5.41 -7.09 22.90
C ILE A 138 6.01 -5.86 23.58
N GLY A 139 5.22 -4.81 23.83
CA GLY A 139 5.66 -3.60 24.51
C GLY A 139 6.25 -3.88 25.89
N GLN A 140 5.58 -4.72 26.69
CA GLN A 140 6.07 -5.16 28.00
C GLN A 140 7.40 -5.91 27.90
N GLY A 141 7.51 -6.85 26.95
CA GLY A 141 8.75 -7.59 26.73
C GLY A 141 9.92 -6.68 26.36
N LEU A 142 9.66 -5.66 25.53
CA LEU A 142 10.67 -4.67 25.16
C LEU A 142 11.04 -3.75 26.34
N ILE A 143 10.06 -3.27 27.10
CA ILE A 143 10.30 -2.48 28.31
C ILE A 143 11.19 -3.25 29.29
N ALA A 144 10.86 -4.52 29.56
CA ALA A 144 11.64 -5.35 30.49
C ALA A 144 13.04 -5.67 29.95
N ARG A 145 13.19 -5.89 28.63
CA ARG A 145 14.47 -6.24 28.01
C ARG A 145 15.46 -5.08 27.96
N TYR A 146 14.97 -3.87 27.73
CA TYR A 146 15.80 -2.67 27.52
C TYR A 146 15.76 -1.71 28.71
N ASP A 147 15.10 -2.08 29.80
CA ASP A 147 14.82 -1.20 30.95
C ASP A 147 14.20 0.14 30.52
N ALA A 148 13.27 0.07 29.56
CA ALA A 148 12.74 1.27 28.92
C ALA A 148 11.64 1.93 29.75
N LYS A 149 11.51 3.25 29.62
CA LYS A 149 10.41 4.02 30.22
C LYS A 149 9.08 3.76 29.50
N ASP A 150 9.14 3.80 28.17
CA ASP A 150 8.00 3.58 27.29
C ASP A 150 8.46 3.07 25.92
N VAL A 151 7.51 2.52 25.17
CA VAL A 151 7.71 2.00 23.82
C VAL A 151 6.59 2.49 22.92
N ASP A 152 6.93 3.19 21.85
CA ASP A 152 6.01 3.45 20.74
C ASP A 152 6.15 2.32 19.72
N LEU A 153 5.08 1.54 19.54
CA LEU A 153 5.03 0.39 18.65
C LEU A 153 4.20 0.72 17.40
N LYS A 154 4.77 0.43 16.23
CA LYS A 154 4.17 0.59 14.91
C LYS A 154 4.16 -0.73 14.17
N LEU A 155 3.02 -1.09 13.59
CA LEU A 155 2.90 -2.21 12.66
C LEU A 155 2.92 -1.68 11.24
N LYS A 156 3.95 -2.03 10.49
CA LYS A 156 4.11 -1.66 9.08
C LYS A 156 3.76 -2.85 8.20
N ALA A 157 2.95 -2.58 7.18
CA ALA A 157 2.53 -3.54 6.17
C ALA A 157 3.15 -3.15 4.83
N HIS A 158 3.90 -4.08 4.23
CA HIS A 158 4.47 -3.93 2.90
C HIS A 158 3.56 -4.57 1.86
N TYR A 159 3.05 -3.75 0.94
CA TYR A 159 2.16 -4.21 -0.12
C TYR A 159 2.98 -4.46 -1.39
N LEU A 160 3.06 -5.71 -1.84
CA LEU A 160 3.83 -6.08 -3.04
C LEU A 160 3.23 -5.52 -4.34
N GLN A 161 1.98 -5.05 -4.31
CA GLN A 161 1.32 -4.39 -5.43
C GLN A 161 0.59 -3.13 -4.99
N ASP A 162 0.80 -2.06 -5.74
CA ASP A 162 -0.01 -0.86 -5.64
C ASP A 162 -1.40 -1.11 -6.25
N ARG A 163 -2.42 -1.27 -5.40
CA ARG A 163 -3.84 -1.38 -5.84
C ARG A 163 -4.35 -0.09 -6.53
N GLY A 164 -3.60 1.01 -6.47
CA GLY A 164 -3.96 2.34 -6.99
C GLY A 164 -3.58 2.63 -8.45
N GLY A 165 -2.93 1.69 -9.15
CA GLY A 165 -2.74 1.81 -10.60
C GLY A 165 -1.58 2.71 -11.05
N TYR A 166 -0.50 2.83 -10.27
CA TYR A 166 0.74 3.42 -10.78
C TYR A 166 1.66 2.36 -11.41
N LEU A 167 1.82 2.51 -12.72
CA LEU A 167 2.77 1.85 -13.59
C LEU A 167 4.12 1.52 -12.90
N GLN A 168 4.44 0.23 -12.88
CA GLN A 168 5.78 -0.33 -13.19
C GLN A 168 6.99 0.45 -12.65
N LYS A 169 7.12 0.65 -11.33
CA LYS A 169 8.45 0.82 -10.74
C LYS A 169 9.03 -0.56 -10.44
N PRO A 170 10.25 -0.88 -10.91
CA PRO A 170 10.82 -2.22 -10.83
C PRO A 170 11.27 -2.63 -9.43
N ASP A 171 11.40 -1.69 -8.49
CA ASP A 171 11.86 -1.99 -7.13
C ASP A 171 10.69 -2.47 -6.25
N PRO A 172 10.70 -3.73 -5.79
CA PRO A 172 9.69 -4.26 -4.89
C PRO A 172 9.87 -3.78 -3.44
N ASN A 173 10.98 -3.17 -3.03
CA ASN A 173 11.25 -2.80 -1.63
C ASN A 173 11.16 -1.29 -1.36
N ARG A 174 10.52 -0.54 -2.26
CA ARG A 174 10.39 0.91 -2.17
C ARG A 174 9.59 1.35 -0.93
N ASP A 175 9.95 2.50 -0.37
CA ASP A 175 9.35 3.01 0.88
C ASP A 175 7.85 3.33 0.73
N ASP A 176 7.37 3.69 -0.47
CA ASP A 176 5.95 3.97 -0.74
C ASP A 176 5.03 2.75 -0.67
N LEU A 177 5.59 1.53 -0.65
CA LEU A 177 4.81 0.29 -0.47
C LEU A 177 4.58 -0.04 1.01
N TRP A 178 5.25 0.63 1.94
CA TRP A 178 5.06 0.44 3.37
C TRP A 178 3.97 1.37 3.89
N ARG A 179 2.98 0.81 4.61
CA ARG A 179 1.90 1.58 5.25
C ARG A 179 1.75 1.21 6.71
N ASP A 180 1.51 2.20 7.55
CA ASP A 180 1.27 2.01 8.97
C ASP A 180 -0.17 1.48 9.17
N ARG A 181 -0.30 0.27 9.73
CA ARG A 181 -1.60 -0.35 10.03
C ARG A 181 -2.05 -0.14 11.47
N TYR A 182 -1.10 0.07 12.36
CA TYR A 182 -1.34 0.24 13.79
C TYR A 182 -0.23 1.05 14.43
N GLU A 183 -0.59 1.92 15.37
CA GLU A 183 0.35 2.62 16.22
C GLU A 183 -0.20 2.68 17.65
N ALA A 184 0.66 2.33 18.62
CA ALA A 184 0.31 2.44 20.03
C ALA A 184 1.54 2.77 20.87
N ARG A 185 1.32 3.54 21.94
CA ARG A 185 2.31 3.77 22.98
C ARG A 185 2.03 2.88 24.18
N ILE A 186 3.04 2.17 24.65
CA ILE A 186 2.98 1.31 25.83
C ILE A 186 3.92 1.86 26.90
N TRP A 187 3.44 1.95 28.13
CA TRP A 187 4.28 2.30 29.30
C TRP A 187 3.79 1.58 30.55
N MET A 188 4.62 1.52 31.57
CA MET A 188 4.26 0.92 32.86
C MET A 188 3.71 1.98 33.82
N SER A 189 2.58 1.69 34.46
CA SER A 189 1.98 2.55 35.50
C SER A 189 1.45 1.68 36.64
N GLY A 190 2.02 1.83 37.83
CA GLY A 190 1.61 1.03 39.00
C GLY A 190 1.84 -0.48 38.82
N GLY A 191 2.89 -0.88 38.09
CA GLY A 191 3.21 -2.29 37.82
C GLY A 191 2.37 -2.95 36.72
N ALA A 192 1.37 -2.24 36.17
CA ALA A 192 0.56 -2.71 35.05
C ALA A 192 0.93 -1.96 33.76
N PRO A 193 0.85 -2.62 32.59
CA PRO A 193 1.03 -1.94 31.32
C PRO A 193 -0.19 -1.06 31.02
N ARG A 194 0.05 0.09 30.43
CA ARG A 194 -0.96 0.98 29.86
C ARG A 194 -0.68 1.11 28.38
N LEU A 195 -1.74 1.04 27.58
CA LEU A 195 -1.68 1.17 26.14
C LEU A 195 -2.51 2.39 25.71
N LEU A 196 -1.89 3.27 24.94
CA LEU A 196 -2.56 4.38 24.26
C LEU A 196 -2.47 4.13 22.75
N LYS A 197 -3.59 3.70 22.16
CA LYS A 197 -3.71 3.56 20.70
C LYS A 197 -3.70 4.96 20.09
N LYS A 198 -2.82 5.18 19.11
CA LYS A 198 -2.92 6.35 18.24
C LYS A 198 -3.80 5.94 17.07
N GLU A 199 -4.99 6.53 16.97
CA GLU A 199 -5.85 6.27 15.83
C GLU A 199 -5.14 6.74 14.56
N ASN A 200 -4.72 5.78 13.73
CA ASN A 200 -4.41 6.05 12.34
C ASN A 200 -5.72 6.50 11.69
N ARG A 201 -5.96 7.81 11.64
CA ARG A 201 -6.84 8.40 10.62
C ARG A 201 -6.21 8.05 9.28
N GLY A 202 -6.53 6.87 8.76
CA GLY A 202 -6.13 6.45 7.44
C GLY A 202 -6.48 7.54 6.45
N GLU A 203 -5.52 7.86 5.59
CA GLU A 203 -5.67 8.57 4.31
C GLU A 203 -7.09 9.14 4.10
N ALA A 204 -7.39 10.26 4.78
CA ALA A 204 -8.48 11.11 4.32
C ALA A 204 -8.10 11.49 2.89
N ALA A 205 -8.95 11.14 1.93
CA ALA A 205 -8.84 11.61 0.55
C ALA A 205 -8.38 13.07 0.57
N PRO A 206 -7.47 13.50 -0.34
CA PRO A 206 -7.02 14.88 -0.36
C PRO A 206 -8.27 15.76 -0.32
N VAL A 207 -8.46 16.49 0.77
CA VAL A 207 -9.53 17.47 0.88
C VAL A 207 -9.26 18.38 -0.30
N ALA A 208 -10.14 18.33 -1.31
CA ALA A 208 -10.11 19.26 -2.41
C ALA A 208 -9.91 20.63 -1.77
N GLU A 209 -8.75 21.21 -2.05
CA GLU A 209 -8.34 22.50 -1.56
C GLU A 209 -9.52 23.41 -1.85
N SER A 210 -10.32 23.69 -0.82
CA SER A 210 -11.46 24.58 -0.96
C SER A 210 -10.78 25.88 -1.27
N ALA A 211 -10.82 26.25 -2.55
CA ALA A 211 -10.24 27.45 -3.09
C ALA A 211 -10.57 28.56 -2.09
N SER A 212 -9.55 28.95 -1.33
CA SER A 212 -9.64 30.08 -0.42
C SER A 212 -9.91 31.26 -1.33
N THR A 213 -11.18 31.68 -1.38
CA THR A 213 -11.60 32.96 -1.92
C THR A 213 -10.57 33.99 -1.46
N PRO A 214 -9.89 34.69 -2.38
CA PRO A 214 -8.89 35.69 -2.02
C PRO A 214 -9.50 36.67 -1.03
N ALA A 215 -8.92 36.73 0.17
CA ALA A 215 -9.27 37.72 1.16
C ALA A 215 -9.07 39.11 0.52
N LEU A 216 -10.13 39.91 0.49
CA LEU A 216 -10.06 41.32 0.12
C LEU A 216 -8.93 41.98 0.94
N PRO A 217 -8.10 42.84 0.32
CA PRO A 217 -7.10 43.60 1.05
C PRO A 217 -7.76 44.46 2.14
N PRO A 218 -7.11 44.64 3.30
CA PRO A 218 -7.66 45.39 4.40
C PRO A 218 -8.00 46.82 3.98
N GLN A 219 -9.27 47.19 4.10
CA GLN A 219 -9.70 48.58 3.97
C GLN A 219 -9.01 49.39 5.08
N LEU A 220 -8.22 50.38 4.67
CA LEU A 220 -7.64 51.37 5.57
C LEU A 220 -8.76 52.02 6.41
N PRO A 221 -8.59 52.16 7.73
CA PRO A 221 -9.52 52.93 8.53
C PRO A 221 -9.51 54.40 8.08
N PRO A 222 -10.67 55.09 8.05
CA PRO A 222 -10.72 56.50 7.73
C PRO A 222 -9.90 57.31 8.74
N ALA A 223 -9.03 58.17 8.22
CA ALA A 223 -8.20 59.08 9.00
C ALA A 223 -9.06 59.86 10.00
N SER A 224 -8.71 59.77 11.29
CA SER A 224 -9.34 60.56 12.34
C SER A 224 -9.12 62.05 12.06
N PRO A 225 -10.16 62.90 12.19
CA PRO A 225 -10.02 64.33 11.99
C PRO A 225 -9.09 64.93 13.05
N THR A 226 -8.12 65.72 12.56
CA THR A 226 -7.18 66.51 13.34
C THR A 226 -7.89 67.34 14.41
N PRO A 227 -7.53 67.20 15.71
CA PRO A 227 -8.07 68.07 16.75
C PRO A 227 -7.49 69.48 16.62
N THR A 228 -8.36 70.45 16.37
CA THR A 228 -8.10 71.88 16.39
C THR A 228 -7.74 72.32 17.81
N LEU A 229 -6.54 72.87 17.99
CA LEU A 229 -6.09 73.48 19.25
C LEU A 229 -6.96 74.70 19.61
N PRO A 230 -7.48 74.83 20.85
CA PRO A 230 -8.03 76.09 21.32
C PRO A 230 -6.89 77.11 21.61
N PRO A 231 -7.12 78.40 21.31
CA PRO A 231 -6.12 79.45 21.52
C PRO A 231 -5.88 79.72 23.01
N SER A 232 -4.62 80.04 23.32
CA SER A 232 -4.20 80.52 24.63
C SER A 232 -4.90 81.83 24.97
N LEU A 233 -5.29 81.97 26.24
CA LEU A 233 -5.55 83.28 26.83
C LEU A 233 -4.84 83.34 28.17
N ALA A 234 -3.83 84.21 28.15
CA ALA A 234 -3.07 84.69 29.27
C ALA A 234 -3.83 85.83 29.97
N LYS A 235 -3.67 85.87 31.29
CA LYS A 235 -3.98 86.97 32.24
C LYS A 235 -5.44 87.27 32.53
#